data_AF-A0A9P6RS27-F1
#
_entry.id   AF-A0A9P6RS27-F1
#
_cell.length_a   1.000
_cell.length_b   1.000
_cell.length_c   1.000
_cell.angle_alpha   90.00
_cell.angle_beta   90.00
_cell.angle_gamma   90.00
#
_symmetry.space_group_name_H-M   'P 1'
#
loop_
_entity.id
_entity.type
_entity.pdbx_description
1 polymer ?
#
loop_
_entity_poly.entity_id
_entity_poly.type
_entity_poly.pdbx_seq_one_letter_code
_entity_poly.pdbx_strand_id
1 'polypeptide(L)'
;MESLADEDAGLVFWEDFCDLHGWLRTPNVANIRRYAEVFVNDKEQEINQRRNDMGYISGHDLFIKPVLRLQAQLLADNNINGRDWHNVFNPILWSDIVDYDQDYPSLFIDTVVATRSLEKYGHHIRTLKIKCLDNDLQRLLAVAPDRFSRLHSIELIGFESSDDALANLLRRCSRGCGGVGLRRVVVLTSDDWSCWRFDEFDFGKKSVEALKDHFPTLEVLRTEAAWFSSKDIQGLLCSSSRLKVFNILPKDRRQSVDQSLPWLDANDAVQTDWACTSLVVFGCPIGGIRRNSESCVLKDKDQKMSAALHNGVYSQLGRLTHLEELRMGIPYDSEGLDYHRHDKKNDRQYDCLSMSLESGLGLLSGLKNLRVVALEDMEVDIDGDNERKWIEEHWPNARVVTTDDWTDRDDDSQLSGFYDEDSEEDLSVILNGLTLIILITLMRVYFYDLSGTSPIRN
;
A
#
# COMPACT_ATOMS: atom_id res chain seq x y z
N MET A 1 -8.28 8.01 -51.05
CA MET A 1 -7.32 7.15 -50.34
C MET A 1 -5.96 7.82 -50.37
N GLU A 2 -5.80 8.86 -49.57
CA GLU A 2 -4.54 9.41 -49.08
C GLU A 2 -4.93 10.09 -47.76
N SER A 3 -4.29 9.67 -46.66
CA SER A 3 -4.63 10.06 -45.29
C SER A 3 -4.08 11.44 -44.96
N LEU A 4 -4.99 12.39 -44.73
CA LEU A 4 -4.79 13.68 -44.06
C LEU A 4 -5.41 13.57 -42.66
N ALA A 5 -4.69 13.03 -41.68
CA ALA A 5 -5.24 12.83 -40.33
C ALA A 5 -4.39 13.40 -39.18
N ASP A 6 -3.13 13.79 -39.40
CA ASP A 6 -2.28 14.30 -38.32
C ASP A 6 -2.20 15.84 -38.25
N GLU A 7 -2.47 16.56 -39.35
CA GLU A 7 -2.39 18.03 -39.35
C GLU A 7 -3.62 18.70 -38.71
N ASP A 8 -4.78 18.04 -38.71
CA ASP A 8 -6.03 18.61 -38.19
C ASP A 8 -6.12 18.59 -36.64
N ALA A 9 -5.40 17.68 -35.97
CA ALA A 9 -5.36 17.64 -34.50
C ALA A 9 -4.65 18.88 -33.91
N GLY A 10 -3.63 19.40 -34.60
CA GLY A 10 -2.93 20.63 -34.24
C GLY A 10 -3.76 21.90 -34.50
N LEU A 11 -4.64 21.87 -35.50
CA LEU A 11 -5.55 22.96 -35.82
C LEU A 11 -6.70 23.08 -34.80
N VAL A 12 -7.27 21.95 -34.36
CA VAL A 12 -8.30 21.94 -33.30
C VAL A 12 -7.73 22.41 -31.95
N PHE A 13 -6.46 22.12 -31.66
CA PHE A 13 -5.75 22.62 -30.48
C PHE A 13 -5.63 24.16 -30.45
N TRP A 14 -5.55 24.81 -31.61
CA TRP A 14 -5.32 26.25 -31.72
C TRP A 14 -6.58 27.10 -31.53
N GLU A 15 -7.73 26.66 -32.04
CA GLU A 15 -9.00 27.41 -31.96
C GLU A 15 -9.60 27.45 -30.54
N ASP A 16 -9.31 26.45 -29.72
CA ASP A 16 -9.83 26.37 -28.35
C ASP A 16 -9.07 27.24 -27.34
N PHE A 17 -7.81 27.57 -27.64
CA PHE A 17 -6.92 28.29 -26.73
C PHE A 17 -6.69 29.74 -27.11
N CYS A 18 -6.83 30.10 -28.38
CA CYS A 18 -6.59 31.45 -28.85
C CYS A 18 -7.89 32.14 -29.28
N ASP A 19 -8.03 33.42 -29.01
CA ASP A 19 -9.05 34.22 -29.68
C ASP A 19 -8.70 34.43 -31.17
N LEU A 20 -9.60 35.08 -31.91
CA LEU A 20 -9.43 35.39 -33.33
C LEU A 20 -8.20 36.29 -33.62
N HIS A 21 -7.53 36.79 -32.59
CA HIS A 21 -6.35 37.63 -32.68
C HIS A 21 -5.06 36.90 -32.23
N GLY A 22 -5.15 35.60 -31.93
CA GLY A 22 -3.99 34.80 -31.51
C GLY A 22 -3.60 34.99 -30.04
N TRP A 23 -4.45 35.61 -29.22
CA TRP A 23 -4.21 35.76 -27.79
C TRP A 23 -4.80 34.60 -27.01
N LEU A 24 -4.02 34.03 -26.09
CA LEU A 24 -4.48 32.98 -25.18
C LEU A 24 -5.70 33.44 -24.39
N ARG A 25 -6.85 32.80 -24.61
CA ARG A 25 -7.97 32.83 -23.67
C ARG A 25 -7.49 32.21 -22.37
N THR A 26 -7.93 32.72 -21.21
CA THR A 26 -7.69 32.05 -19.91
C THR A 26 -8.02 30.58 -20.05
N PRO A 27 -7.05 29.66 -19.92
CA PRO A 27 -7.28 28.28 -20.26
C PRO A 27 -8.38 27.69 -19.38
N ASN A 28 -9.39 27.09 -20.01
CA ASN A 28 -10.35 26.29 -19.26
C ASN A 28 -9.61 25.07 -18.70
N VAL A 29 -9.45 25.02 -17.38
CA VAL A 29 -8.77 23.92 -16.67
C VAL A 29 -9.37 22.55 -17.04
N ALA A 30 -10.67 22.49 -17.35
CA ALA A 30 -11.32 21.27 -17.80
C ALA A 30 -10.82 20.81 -19.17
N ASN A 31 -10.51 21.73 -20.09
CA ASN A 31 -10.00 21.41 -21.41
C ASN A 31 -8.54 20.94 -21.33
N ILE A 32 -7.67 21.63 -20.57
CA ILE A 32 -6.29 21.17 -20.34
C ILE A 32 -6.28 19.76 -19.75
N ARG A 33 -7.09 19.51 -18.72
CA ARG A 33 -7.20 18.19 -18.11
C ARG A 33 -7.66 17.13 -19.12
N ARG A 34 -8.70 17.42 -19.90
CA ARG A 34 -9.22 16.51 -20.93
C ARG A 34 -8.18 16.18 -22.00
N TYR A 35 -7.39 17.15 -22.45
CA TYR A 35 -6.33 16.91 -23.43
C TYR A 35 -5.15 16.12 -22.85
N ALA A 36 -4.77 16.40 -21.60
CA ALA A 36 -3.78 15.59 -20.90
C ALA A 36 -4.25 14.13 -20.75
N GLU A 37 -5.53 13.92 -20.42
CA GLU A 37 -6.14 12.58 -20.32
C GLU A 37 -6.16 11.85 -21.68
N VAL A 38 -6.54 12.52 -22.77
CA VAL A 38 -6.54 11.91 -24.12
C VAL A 38 -5.13 11.55 -24.56
N PHE A 39 -4.15 12.44 -24.36
CA PHE A 39 -2.76 12.18 -24.73
C PHE A 39 -2.14 11.04 -23.91
N VAL A 40 -2.45 10.96 -22.62
CA VAL A 40 -2.03 9.84 -21.75
C VAL A 40 -2.62 8.53 -22.25
N ASN A 41 -3.92 8.50 -22.57
CA ASN A 41 -4.59 7.30 -23.08
C ASN A 41 -4.03 6.84 -24.43
N ASP A 42 -3.78 7.76 -25.37
CA ASP A 42 -3.21 7.44 -26.68
C ASP A 42 -1.77 6.90 -26.54
N LYS A 43 -0.97 7.46 -25.63
CA LYS A 43 0.37 6.95 -25.35
C LYS A 43 0.36 5.61 -24.63
N GLU A 44 -0.59 5.39 -23.72
CA GLU A 44 -0.77 4.10 -23.07
C GLU A 44 -1.14 3.01 -24.09
N GLN A 45 -1.99 3.33 -25.07
CA GLN A 45 -2.29 2.42 -26.19
C GLN A 45 -1.06 2.15 -27.08
N GLU A 46 -0.29 3.17 -27.46
CA GLU A 46 0.93 3.01 -28.26
C GLU A 46 1.99 2.17 -27.51
N ILE A 47 2.11 2.36 -26.20
CA ILE A 47 3.03 1.60 -25.34
C ILE A 47 2.58 0.14 -25.21
N ASN A 48 1.29 -0.11 -24.97
CA ASN A 48 0.74 -1.46 -24.92
C ASN A 48 0.90 -2.19 -26.26
N GLN A 49 0.73 -1.47 -27.37
CA GLN A 49 1.00 -2.00 -28.71
C GLN A 49 2.48 -2.40 -28.86
N ARG A 50 3.42 -1.52 -28.50
CA ARG A 50 4.86 -1.81 -28.57
C ARG A 50 5.32 -2.92 -27.61
N ARG A 51 4.68 -3.03 -26.45
CA ARG A 51 4.94 -4.10 -25.47
C ARG A 51 4.56 -5.47 -26.02
N ASN A 52 3.48 -5.53 -26.79
CA ASN A 52 3.06 -6.74 -27.51
C ASN A 52 3.99 -7.07 -28.69
N ASP A 53 4.57 -6.07 -29.33
CA ASP A 53 5.38 -6.26 -30.55
C ASP A 53 6.85 -6.64 -30.28
N MET A 54 7.44 -6.27 -29.14
CA MET A 54 8.91 -6.35 -28.94
C MET A 54 9.43 -7.31 -27.86
N GLY A 55 8.58 -8.06 -27.16
CA GLY A 55 9.04 -9.11 -26.23
C GLY A 55 10.04 -8.59 -25.19
N TYR A 56 9.52 -7.92 -24.15
CA TYR A 56 10.25 -7.35 -23.02
C TYR A 56 11.08 -6.08 -23.31
N ILE A 57 10.45 -4.93 -23.10
CA ILE A 57 11.13 -3.65 -22.80
C ILE A 57 10.72 -3.28 -21.36
N SER A 58 11.70 -2.98 -20.51
CA SER A 58 11.47 -2.54 -19.12
C SER A 58 10.77 -1.17 -19.09
N GLY A 59 9.87 -0.99 -18.12
CA GLY A 59 8.89 0.10 -18.02
C GLY A 59 9.46 1.48 -17.65
N HIS A 60 10.70 1.80 -18.04
CA HIS A 60 11.48 2.99 -17.66
C HIS A 60 10.92 4.37 -18.10
N ASP A 61 9.73 4.43 -18.70
CA ASP A 61 9.25 5.61 -19.43
C ASP A 61 7.97 6.25 -18.87
N LEU A 62 7.49 5.82 -17.70
CA LEU A 62 6.21 6.29 -17.18
C LEU A 62 6.33 7.56 -16.32
N PHE A 63 5.59 8.58 -16.77
CA PHE A 63 5.28 9.89 -16.18
C PHE A 63 6.32 11.02 -16.22
N ILE A 64 7.59 10.82 -15.89
CA ILE A 64 8.53 11.96 -15.87
C ILE A 64 9.05 12.29 -17.28
N LYS A 65 9.37 11.27 -18.08
CA LYS A 65 9.81 11.48 -19.47
C LYS A 65 8.71 12.07 -20.36
N PRO A 66 7.44 11.62 -20.35
CA PRO A 66 6.41 12.23 -21.17
C PRO A 66 6.15 13.68 -20.80
N VAL A 67 6.14 14.04 -19.52
CA VAL A 67 5.96 15.43 -19.08
C VAL A 67 7.15 16.30 -19.48
N LEU A 68 8.38 15.84 -19.26
CA LEU A 68 9.59 16.57 -19.68
C LEU A 68 9.73 16.63 -21.20
N ARG A 69 9.24 15.60 -21.92
CA ARG A 69 9.23 15.52 -23.39
C ARG A 69 8.13 16.41 -23.97
N LEU A 70 6.95 16.46 -23.37
CA LEU A 70 5.88 17.41 -23.70
C LEU A 70 6.35 18.84 -23.43
N GLN A 71 7.02 19.07 -22.30
CA GLN A 71 7.62 20.36 -21.96
C GLN A 71 8.71 20.76 -22.97
N ALA A 72 9.59 19.84 -23.35
CA ALA A 72 10.63 20.08 -24.36
C ALA A 72 10.05 20.31 -25.76
N GLN A 73 8.99 19.58 -26.13
CA GLN A 73 8.35 19.65 -27.44
C GLN A 73 7.49 20.92 -27.57
N LEU A 74 6.75 21.30 -26.51
CA LEU A 74 6.02 22.57 -26.46
C LEU A 74 6.94 23.81 -26.39
N LEU A 75 8.13 23.68 -25.78
CA LEU A 75 9.17 24.72 -25.81
C LEU A 75 9.87 24.82 -27.18
N ALA A 76 9.93 23.74 -27.94
CA ALA A 76 10.50 23.72 -29.29
C ALA A 76 9.51 24.29 -30.32
N ASP A 77 8.22 24.04 -30.15
CA ASP A 77 7.20 24.36 -31.16
C ASP A 77 6.58 25.76 -31.00
N ASN A 78 6.78 26.45 -29.87
CA ASN A 78 6.13 27.74 -29.62
C ASN A 78 7.08 28.81 -29.11
N ASN A 79 7.07 29.97 -29.79
CA ASN A 79 7.78 31.21 -29.44
C ASN A 79 7.15 31.93 -28.21
N ILE A 80 6.56 31.16 -27.29
CA ILE A 80 5.93 31.66 -26.08
C ILE A 80 7.05 31.81 -25.05
N ASN A 81 7.09 32.98 -24.38
CA ASN A 81 8.03 33.23 -23.29
C ASN A 81 7.95 32.09 -22.27
N GLY A 82 8.99 31.26 -22.20
CA GLY A 82 9.01 30.05 -21.35
C GLY A 82 8.72 30.29 -19.86
N ARG A 83 8.75 31.55 -19.39
CA ARG A 83 8.36 31.94 -18.04
C ARG A 83 6.88 31.73 -17.75
N ASP A 84 5.99 32.03 -18.70
CA ASP A 84 4.54 31.96 -18.46
C ASP A 84 4.07 30.50 -18.39
N TRP A 85 4.63 29.64 -19.24
CA TRP A 85 4.40 28.20 -19.18
C TRP A 85 4.88 27.58 -17.87
N HIS A 86 6.09 27.92 -17.43
CA HIS A 86 6.59 27.43 -16.15
C HIS A 86 5.66 27.83 -14.99
N ASN A 87 5.15 29.06 -14.97
CA ASN A 87 4.26 29.52 -13.90
C ASN A 87 2.91 28.81 -13.90
N VAL A 88 2.37 28.45 -15.07
CA VAL A 88 1.07 27.77 -15.20
C VAL A 88 1.18 26.27 -14.91
N PHE A 89 2.18 25.60 -15.49
CA PHE A 89 2.23 24.14 -15.47
C PHE A 89 3.00 23.56 -14.28
N ASN A 90 4.03 24.23 -13.76
CA ASN A 90 4.79 23.68 -12.63
C ASN A 90 3.88 23.37 -11.42
N PRO A 91 2.91 24.21 -11.02
CA PRO A 91 2.02 23.86 -9.91
C PRO A 91 1.16 22.61 -10.15
N ILE A 92 0.86 22.29 -11.41
CA ILE A 92 0.06 21.13 -11.82
C ILE A 92 0.94 19.89 -11.89
N LEU A 93 2.10 20.00 -12.54
CA LEU A 93 3.02 18.88 -12.71
C LEU A 93 3.63 18.41 -11.38
N TRP A 94 3.80 19.33 -10.43
CA TRP A 94 4.34 19.04 -9.11
C TRP A 94 3.25 18.83 -8.05
N SER A 95 1.95 18.84 -8.38
CA SER A 95 0.92 18.63 -7.36
C SER A 95 0.90 17.19 -6.86
N ASP A 96 1.11 16.24 -7.76
CA ASP A 96 1.00 14.81 -7.46
C ASP A 96 2.24 14.10 -7.98
N ILE A 97 3.16 13.80 -7.06
CA ILE A 97 4.37 13.02 -7.37
C ILE A 97 4.03 11.56 -7.12
N VAL A 98 4.17 10.75 -8.17
CA VAL A 98 3.99 9.32 -8.08
C VAL A 98 5.14 8.61 -8.77
N ASP A 99 5.88 7.81 -7.99
CA ASP A 99 6.92 6.92 -8.49
C ASP A 99 6.43 5.47 -8.40
N TYR A 100 6.35 4.83 -9.57
CA TYR A 100 5.91 3.44 -9.75
C TYR A 100 7.05 2.54 -10.24
N ASP A 101 8.28 3.04 -10.38
CA ASP A 101 9.36 2.22 -10.92
C ASP A 101 9.74 1.13 -9.91
N GLN A 102 9.28 -0.09 -10.18
CA GLN A 102 9.58 -1.25 -9.36
C GLN A 102 11.02 -1.71 -9.54
N ASP A 103 11.57 -1.50 -10.74
CA ASP A 103 12.87 -2.04 -11.17
C ASP A 103 14.02 -1.14 -10.70
N TYR A 104 13.82 0.19 -10.68
CA TYR A 104 14.86 1.18 -10.34
C TYR A 104 14.36 2.34 -9.46
N PRO A 105 13.92 2.07 -8.22
CA PRO A 105 13.33 3.07 -7.32
C PRO A 105 14.24 4.27 -7.02
N SER A 106 15.56 4.11 -7.09
CA SER A 106 16.51 5.20 -6.80
C SER A 106 16.64 6.23 -7.92
N LEU A 107 16.28 5.91 -9.18
CA LEU A 107 16.55 6.80 -10.32
C LEU A 107 15.74 8.10 -10.25
N PHE A 108 14.48 8.01 -9.81
CA PHE A 108 13.65 9.19 -9.59
C PHE A 108 14.27 10.11 -8.55
N ILE A 109 14.66 9.53 -7.41
CA ILE A 109 15.20 10.26 -6.27
C ILE A 109 16.55 10.88 -6.62
N ASP A 110 17.42 10.15 -7.32
CA ASP A 110 18.68 10.65 -7.87
C ASP A 110 18.45 11.86 -8.76
N THR A 111 17.45 11.79 -9.65
CA THR A 111 17.11 12.89 -10.56
C THR A 111 16.59 14.10 -9.79
N VAL A 112 15.70 13.89 -8.82
CA VAL A 112 15.15 14.96 -7.97
C VAL A 112 16.23 15.66 -7.17
N VAL A 113 17.16 14.88 -6.58
CA VAL A 113 18.29 15.37 -5.80
C VAL A 113 19.26 16.14 -6.70
N ALA A 114 19.65 15.57 -7.84
CA ALA A 114 20.58 16.19 -8.78
C ALA A 114 20.04 17.52 -9.33
N THR A 115 18.73 17.60 -9.57
CA THR A 115 18.08 18.80 -10.11
C THR A 115 17.63 19.81 -9.04
N ARG A 116 17.69 19.45 -7.75
CA ARG A 116 17.12 20.21 -6.62
C ARG A 116 15.66 20.63 -6.87
N SER A 117 14.90 19.79 -7.58
CA SER A 117 13.56 20.15 -8.01
C SER A 117 12.58 20.28 -6.85
N LEU A 118 12.74 19.48 -5.79
CA LEU A 118 11.90 19.59 -4.60
C LEU A 118 12.06 20.92 -3.87
N GLU A 119 13.27 21.45 -3.76
CA GLU A 119 13.48 22.75 -3.12
C GLU A 119 12.70 23.84 -3.85
N LYS A 120 12.71 23.79 -5.19
CA LYS A 120 12.03 24.76 -6.04
C LYS A 120 10.52 24.59 -6.05
N TYR A 121 10.01 23.36 -6.12
CA TYR A 121 8.60 23.08 -6.40
C TYR A 121 7.86 22.36 -5.27
N GLY A 122 8.53 22.02 -4.17
CA GLY A 122 7.96 21.20 -3.09
C GLY A 122 6.75 21.83 -2.41
N HIS A 123 6.62 23.15 -2.47
CA HIS A 123 5.46 23.89 -1.99
C HIS A 123 4.18 23.66 -2.81
N HIS A 124 4.28 23.07 -4.01
CA HIS A 124 3.13 22.69 -4.84
C HIS A 124 2.59 21.30 -4.54
N ILE A 125 3.40 20.42 -3.93
CA ILE A 125 3.09 19.01 -3.74
C ILE A 125 1.92 18.85 -2.76
N ARG A 126 0.94 18.07 -3.17
CA ARG A 126 -0.27 17.67 -2.45
C ARG A 126 -0.27 16.18 -2.11
N THR A 127 0.25 15.39 -3.04
CA THR A 127 0.38 13.94 -2.92
C THR A 127 1.81 13.53 -3.22
N LEU A 128 2.39 12.72 -2.33
CA LEU A 128 3.68 12.10 -2.52
C LEU A 128 3.51 10.59 -2.38
N LYS A 129 3.64 9.87 -3.49
CA LYS A 129 3.63 8.41 -3.51
C LYS A 129 4.95 7.93 -4.11
N ILE A 130 5.80 7.30 -3.31
CA ILE A 130 7.14 6.92 -3.74
C ILE A 130 7.54 5.56 -3.15
N LYS A 131 8.30 4.80 -3.92
CA LYS A 131 9.03 3.65 -3.40
C LYS A 131 10.33 4.17 -2.77
N CYS A 132 10.58 3.87 -1.50
CA CYS A 132 11.69 4.45 -0.73
C CYS A 132 12.57 3.34 -0.16
N LEU A 133 13.68 3.02 -0.82
CA LEU A 133 14.64 2.05 -0.29
C LEU A 133 15.76 2.76 0.48
N ASP A 134 16.32 2.10 1.50
CA ASP A 134 17.48 2.59 2.25
C ASP A 134 17.34 4.09 2.71
N ASN A 135 18.36 4.89 2.38
CA ASN A 135 18.47 6.30 2.73
C ASN A 135 17.73 7.24 1.76
N ASP A 136 16.89 6.72 0.87
CA ASP A 136 16.21 7.52 -0.15
C ASP A 136 15.37 8.64 0.44
N LEU A 137 14.62 8.37 1.52
CA LEU A 137 13.85 9.43 2.17
C LEU A 137 14.77 10.51 2.76
N GLN A 138 15.91 10.15 3.35
CA GLN A 138 16.87 11.13 3.86
C GLN A 138 17.44 12.00 2.74
N ARG A 139 17.82 11.39 1.61
CA ARG A 139 18.32 12.08 0.42
C ARG A 139 17.29 13.03 -0.15
N LEU A 140 16.04 12.58 -0.25
CA LEU A 140 14.90 13.39 -0.67
C LEU A 140 14.71 14.60 0.26
N LEU A 141 14.76 14.38 1.57
CA LEU A 141 14.57 15.43 2.59
C LEU A 141 15.73 16.44 2.64
N ALA A 142 16.93 16.05 2.21
CA ALA A 142 18.08 16.95 2.12
C ALA A 142 17.89 18.05 1.06
N VAL A 143 17.07 17.79 0.03
CA VAL A 143 16.72 18.76 -1.03
C VAL A 143 15.26 19.22 -0.96
N ALA A 144 14.49 18.74 0.01
CA ALA A 144 13.11 19.14 0.21
C ALA A 144 13.01 20.52 0.90
N PRO A 145 11.92 21.27 0.69
CA PRO A 145 11.69 22.51 1.44
C PRO A 145 11.53 22.21 2.93
N ASP A 146 11.78 23.20 3.77
CA ASP A 146 11.57 23.10 5.23
C ASP A 146 10.12 22.80 5.60
N ARG A 147 9.17 23.11 4.70
CA ARG A 147 7.74 22.86 4.90
C ARG A 147 7.04 22.46 3.61
N PHE A 148 6.16 21.47 3.72
CA PHE A 148 5.25 21.09 2.66
C PHE A 148 3.87 21.69 2.91
N SER A 149 3.66 22.94 2.47
CA SER A 149 2.44 23.71 2.79
C SER A 149 1.12 23.12 2.27
N ARG A 150 1.19 22.23 1.27
CA ARG A 150 0.02 21.65 0.59
C ARG A 150 -0.05 20.12 0.69
N LEU A 151 0.99 19.46 1.20
CA LEU A 151 1.07 18.01 1.23
C LEU A 151 0.06 17.47 2.24
N HIS A 152 -0.88 16.67 1.76
CA HIS A 152 -1.93 16.07 2.59
C HIS A 152 -2.02 14.56 2.42
N SER A 153 -1.25 13.97 1.50
CA SER A 153 -1.24 12.54 1.23
C SER A 153 0.19 12.05 1.04
N ILE A 154 0.59 11.07 1.83
CA ILE A 154 1.89 10.39 1.76
C ILE A 154 1.64 8.89 1.60
N GLU A 155 2.31 8.27 0.64
CA GLU A 155 2.35 6.82 0.44
C GLU A 155 3.79 6.39 0.18
N LEU A 156 4.42 5.76 1.17
CA LEU A 156 5.77 5.22 1.09
C LEU A 156 5.67 3.70 0.97
N ILE A 157 6.25 3.14 -0.09
CA ILE A 157 6.25 1.69 -0.36
C ILE A 157 7.68 1.18 -0.26
N GLY A 158 7.87 0.00 0.33
CA GLY A 158 9.21 -0.56 0.54
C GLY A 158 10.06 0.27 1.49
N PHE A 159 9.42 1.00 2.42
CA PHE A 159 10.09 2.01 3.22
C PHE A 159 11.19 1.41 4.10
N GLU A 160 12.46 1.64 3.80
CA GLU A 160 13.60 1.13 4.60
C GLU A 160 14.45 2.29 5.15
N SER A 161 13.79 3.32 5.70
CA SER A 161 14.49 4.50 6.20
C SER A 161 14.37 4.68 7.71
N SER A 162 15.25 5.51 8.26
CA SER A 162 15.28 5.77 9.71
C SER A 162 14.02 6.49 10.20
N ASP A 163 13.63 6.21 11.45
CA ASP A 163 12.54 6.89 12.16
C ASP A 163 12.72 8.42 12.18
N ASP A 164 13.98 8.88 12.25
CA ASP A 164 14.29 10.31 12.16
C ASP A 164 13.89 10.94 10.83
N ALA A 165 14.08 10.23 9.72
CA ALA A 165 13.72 10.72 8.40
C ALA A 165 12.20 10.84 8.25
N LEU A 166 11.46 9.79 8.62
CA LEU A 166 9.99 9.82 8.56
C LEU A 166 9.41 10.86 9.52
N ALA A 167 9.89 10.93 10.76
CA ALA A 167 9.49 11.95 11.71
C ALA A 167 9.77 13.37 11.19
N ASN A 168 10.91 13.59 10.53
CA ASN A 168 11.23 14.87 9.89
C ASN A 168 10.23 15.19 8.78
N LEU A 169 9.94 14.25 7.88
CA LEU A 169 8.92 14.44 6.84
C LEU A 169 7.56 14.83 7.45
N LEU A 170 7.08 14.07 8.45
CA LEU A 170 5.79 14.31 9.11
C LEU A 170 5.73 15.71 9.76
N ARG A 171 6.82 16.14 10.41
CA ARG A 171 6.93 17.50 11.00
C ARG A 171 6.95 18.60 9.95
N ARG A 172 7.57 18.38 8.78
CA ARG A 172 7.54 19.34 7.66
C ARG A 172 6.14 19.48 7.06
N CYS A 173 5.25 18.51 7.29
CA CYS A 173 3.84 18.57 6.92
C CYS A 173 2.95 19.22 7.99
N SER A 174 3.45 19.40 9.22
CA SER A 174 2.67 19.92 10.35
C SER A 174 2.10 21.31 10.06
N ARG A 175 0.95 21.58 10.69
CA ARG A 175 0.13 22.77 10.48
C ARG A 175 0.89 24.06 10.80
N GLY A 176 1.57 24.64 9.80
CA GLY A 176 1.83 26.08 9.76
C GLY A 176 0.52 26.88 9.63
N CYS A 177 0.57 28.21 9.78
CA CYS A 177 -0.55 29.16 9.78
C CYS A 177 -1.50 29.08 8.55
N GLY A 178 -2.29 28.02 8.45
CA GLY A 178 -3.22 27.73 7.34
C GLY A 178 -3.15 26.30 6.75
N GLY A 179 -2.29 25.41 7.28
CA GLY A 179 -2.08 24.07 6.74
C GLY A 179 -3.26 23.11 6.93
N VAL A 180 -3.55 22.32 5.90
CA VAL A 180 -4.68 21.37 5.83
C VAL A 180 -4.46 20.14 6.75
N GLY A 181 -3.22 19.90 7.20
CA GLY A 181 -2.81 18.68 7.91
C GLY A 181 -2.77 17.46 6.98
N LEU A 182 -2.05 16.42 7.40
CA LEU A 182 -2.05 15.15 6.67
C LEU A 182 -3.42 14.46 6.81
N ARG A 183 -3.95 14.02 5.67
CA ARG A 183 -5.21 13.26 5.58
C ARG A 183 -4.96 11.79 5.27
N ARG A 184 -3.91 11.47 4.53
CA ARG A 184 -3.56 10.09 4.16
C ARG A 184 -2.09 9.84 4.46
N VAL A 185 -1.82 8.82 5.26
CA VAL A 185 -0.48 8.31 5.53
C VAL A 185 -0.51 6.80 5.32
N VAL A 186 0.25 6.34 4.34
CA VAL A 186 0.41 4.93 4.02
C VAL A 186 1.90 4.64 4.02
N VAL A 187 2.34 3.70 4.85
CA VAL A 187 3.76 3.28 4.95
C VAL A 187 3.80 1.76 4.93
N LEU A 188 4.17 1.19 3.79
CA LEU A 188 4.18 -0.24 3.57
C LEU A 188 5.62 -0.74 3.45
N THR A 189 5.84 -1.94 3.95
CA THR A 189 7.10 -2.67 3.77
C THR A 189 7.20 -3.19 2.33
N SER A 190 8.38 -3.66 1.92
CA SER A 190 8.54 -4.21 0.57
C SER A 190 7.91 -5.59 0.50
N ASP A 191 7.40 -5.96 -0.68
CA ASP A 191 7.04 -7.35 -0.98
C ASP A 191 8.25 -8.21 -1.35
N ASP A 192 9.41 -7.58 -1.53
CA ASP A 192 10.63 -8.28 -1.88
C ASP A 192 11.21 -8.98 -0.65
N TRP A 193 10.97 -10.29 -0.57
CA TRP A 193 11.46 -11.19 0.47
C TRP A 193 12.99 -11.15 0.65
N SER A 194 13.74 -10.62 -0.32
CA SER A 194 15.20 -10.54 -0.21
C SER A 194 15.69 -9.54 0.86
N CYS A 195 14.84 -8.64 1.36
CA CYS A 195 15.20 -7.62 2.35
C CYS A 195 15.17 -8.13 3.81
N TRP A 196 15.69 -9.33 4.09
CA TRP A 196 15.75 -9.96 5.43
C TRP A 196 16.43 -9.13 6.54
N ARG A 197 16.89 -7.91 6.27
CA ARG A 197 17.34 -6.95 7.29
C ARG A 197 16.15 -6.23 7.93
N PHE A 198 15.31 -7.00 8.62
CA PHE A 198 14.15 -6.47 9.34
C PHE A 198 14.52 -5.55 10.53
N ASP A 199 15.79 -5.53 10.94
CA ASP A 199 16.26 -4.73 12.08
C ASP A 199 16.25 -3.21 11.81
N GLU A 200 16.09 -2.77 10.55
CA GLU A 200 16.26 -1.37 10.15
C GLU A 200 14.95 -0.63 9.81
N PHE A 201 13.81 -1.33 9.73
CA PHE A 201 12.52 -0.65 9.54
C PHE A 201 12.08 0.01 10.85
N ASP A 202 12.01 1.35 10.85
CA ASP A 202 11.64 2.08 12.06
C ASP A 202 10.58 3.15 11.73
N PHE A 203 9.31 2.73 11.55
CA PHE A 203 8.20 3.63 11.89
C PHE A 203 8.11 3.66 13.43
N GLY A 204 9.12 4.30 14.01
CA GLY A 204 9.39 4.29 15.42
C GLY A 204 8.62 5.34 16.20
N LYS A 205 9.06 5.52 17.45
CA LYS A 205 8.43 6.41 18.42
C LYS A 205 8.48 7.88 17.97
N LYS A 206 9.52 8.32 17.26
CA LYS A 206 9.63 9.72 16.82
C LYS A 206 8.63 10.03 15.71
N SER A 207 8.41 9.08 14.80
CA SER A 207 7.42 9.20 13.74
C SER A 207 6.00 9.16 14.30
N VAL A 208 5.71 8.27 15.25
CA VAL A 208 4.42 8.25 15.96
C VAL A 208 4.17 9.58 16.68
N GLU A 209 5.17 10.11 17.38
CA GLU A 209 5.05 11.41 18.05
C GLU A 209 4.81 12.56 17.06
N ALA A 210 5.52 12.58 15.93
CA ALA A 210 5.29 13.55 14.86
C ALA A 210 3.91 13.40 14.21
N LEU A 211 3.36 12.19 14.15
CA LEU A 211 2.04 11.92 13.57
C LEU A 211 0.90 12.46 14.44
N LYS A 212 1.08 12.58 15.77
CA LYS A 212 0.04 13.07 16.70
C LYS A 212 -0.53 14.42 16.31
N ASP A 213 0.30 15.32 15.77
CA ASP A 213 -0.11 16.63 15.26
C ASP A 213 -1.16 16.55 14.14
N HIS A 214 -1.27 15.39 13.48
CA HIS A 214 -2.13 15.14 12.33
C HIS A 214 -3.36 14.29 12.67
N PHE A 215 -3.47 13.71 13.87
CA PHE A 215 -4.62 12.85 14.24
C PHE A 215 -5.98 13.49 13.90
N PRO A 216 -6.25 14.78 14.22
CA PRO A 216 -7.56 15.37 13.92
C PRO A 216 -7.88 15.49 12.42
N THR A 217 -6.89 15.39 11.53
CA THR A 217 -7.07 15.51 10.07
C THR A 217 -6.99 14.19 9.33
N LEU A 218 -6.49 13.14 9.97
CA LEU A 218 -6.31 11.83 9.33
C LEU A 218 -7.66 11.24 8.90
N GLU A 219 -7.69 10.81 7.64
CA GLU A 219 -8.77 10.06 7.00
C GLU A 219 -8.31 8.62 6.71
N VAL A 220 -7.03 8.43 6.39
CA VAL A 220 -6.42 7.13 6.10
C VAL A 220 -5.09 7.01 6.80
N LEU A 221 -4.96 6.00 7.65
CA LEU A 221 -3.69 5.52 8.18
C LEU A 221 -3.56 4.03 7.86
N ARG A 222 -2.52 3.69 7.09
CA ARG A 222 -2.11 2.30 6.85
C ARG A 222 -0.62 2.14 7.12
N THR A 223 -0.23 1.18 7.94
CA THR A 223 1.18 0.90 8.18
C THR A 223 1.39 -0.54 8.63
N GLU A 224 2.51 -1.14 8.25
CA GLU A 224 2.82 -2.55 8.55
C GLU A 224 3.87 -2.73 9.65
N ALA A 225 4.57 -1.69 10.08
CA ALA A 225 5.62 -1.84 11.10
C ALA A 225 5.77 -0.60 11.97
N ALA A 226 4.65 -0.11 12.51
CA ALA A 226 4.65 1.08 13.36
C ALA A 226 4.66 0.76 14.86
N TRP A 227 5.46 1.51 15.60
CA TRP A 227 5.67 1.38 17.04
C TRP A 227 4.63 2.17 17.84
N PHE A 228 3.35 1.90 17.57
CA PHE A 228 2.28 2.50 18.35
C PHE A 228 2.19 1.84 19.72
N SER A 229 2.22 2.63 20.78
CA SER A 229 1.73 2.14 22.07
C SER A 229 0.20 2.09 22.07
N SER A 230 -0.38 1.26 22.93
CA SER A 230 -1.84 1.22 23.17
C SER A 230 -2.44 2.63 23.40
N LYS A 231 -1.74 3.49 24.14
CA LYS A 231 -2.16 4.88 24.38
C LYS A 231 -2.13 5.74 23.12
N ASP A 232 -1.15 5.52 22.25
CA ASP A 232 -1.09 6.25 20.97
C ASP A 232 -2.25 5.82 20.05
N ILE A 233 -2.56 4.52 20.00
CA ILE A 233 -3.70 3.97 19.25
C ILE A 233 -5.01 4.57 19.78
N GLN A 234 -5.22 4.49 21.10
CA GLN A 234 -6.43 5.02 21.73
C GLN A 234 -6.56 6.53 21.52
N GLY A 235 -5.47 7.28 21.68
CA GLY A 235 -5.43 8.73 21.42
C GLY A 235 -5.78 9.07 19.98
N LEU A 236 -5.31 8.26 19.01
CA LEU A 236 -5.65 8.40 17.60
C LEU A 236 -7.14 8.16 17.37
N LEU A 237 -7.70 7.04 17.83
CA LEU A 237 -9.12 6.70 17.64
C LEU A 237 -10.06 7.72 18.31
N CYS A 238 -9.65 8.29 19.44
CA CYS A 238 -10.41 9.33 20.15
C CYS A 238 -10.30 10.72 19.52
N SER A 239 -9.23 11.02 18.79
CA SER A 239 -9.00 12.36 18.21
C SER A 239 -9.37 12.47 16.73
N SER A 240 -9.43 11.34 16.02
CA SER A 240 -9.53 11.29 14.56
C SER A 240 -10.96 11.10 14.06
N SER A 241 -11.83 12.09 14.28
CA SER A 241 -13.25 12.02 13.87
C SER A 241 -13.50 11.79 12.37
N ARG A 242 -12.50 12.08 11.53
CA ARG A 242 -12.56 11.94 10.06
C ARG A 242 -11.93 10.65 9.55
N LEU A 243 -11.42 9.80 10.46
CA LEU A 243 -10.74 8.56 10.11
C LEU A 243 -11.72 7.57 9.49
N LYS A 244 -11.39 7.12 8.27
CA LYS A 244 -12.14 6.13 7.49
C LYS A 244 -11.40 4.81 7.42
N VAL A 245 -10.08 4.86 7.40
CA VAL A 245 -9.23 3.68 7.31
C VAL A 245 -8.17 3.77 8.40
N PHE A 246 -8.18 2.77 9.28
CA PHE A 246 -7.15 2.55 10.27
C PHE A 246 -6.68 1.11 10.12
N ASN A 247 -5.47 0.90 9.64
CA ASN A 247 -4.87 -0.44 9.56
C ASN A 247 -3.41 -0.37 9.97
N ILE A 248 -3.07 -0.94 11.12
CA ILE A 248 -1.71 -0.99 11.65
C ILE A 248 -1.22 -2.44 11.79
N LEU A 249 -1.91 -3.40 11.16
CA LEU A 249 -1.55 -4.80 11.24
C LEU A 249 -0.18 -5.03 10.60
N PRO A 250 0.71 -5.76 11.28
CA PRO A 250 1.96 -6.13 10.67
C PRO A 250 1.75 -7.13 9.56
N LYS A 251 2.65 -7.09 8.58
CA LYS A 251 2.64 -8.01 7.46
C LYS A 251 2.97 -9.44 7.89
N ASP A 252 3.94 -9.58 8.81
CA ASP A 252 4.38 -10.86 9.36
C ASP A 252 4.66 -10.70 10.86
N ARG A 253 4.16 -11.65 11.65
CA ARG A 253 4.42 -11.75 13.09
C ARG A 253 5.90 -11.94 13.43
N ARG A 254 6.70 -12.57 12.55
CA ARG A 254 8.14 -12.78 12.79
C ARG A 254 8.92 -11.48 12.92
N GLN A 255 8.41 -10.38 12.35
CA GLN A 255 9.01 -9.05 12.52
C GLN A 255 8.98 -8.56 13.98
N SER A 256 8.27 -9.25 14.88
CA SER A 256 8.02 -8.80 16.25
C SER A 256 8.72 -9.61 17.34
N VAL A 257 9.66 -10.50 17.04
CA VAL A 257 10.26 -11.37 18.08
C VAL A 257 10.96 -10.54 19.18
N ASP A 258 11.53 -9.39 18.82
CA ASP A 258 12.13 -8.44 19.78
C ASP A 258 11.28 -7.18 20.05
N GLN A 259 10.23 -6.95 19.27
CA GLN A 259 9.44 -5.72 19.32
C GLN A 259 8.02 -5.99 19.82
N SER A 260 7.56 -5.21 20.81
CA SER A 260 6.18 -5.29 21.25
C SER A 260 5.25 -4.95 20.07
N LEU A 261 4.47 -5.93 19.62
CA LEU A 261 3.47 -5.76 18.57
C LEU A 261 2.56 -4.56 18.89
N PRO A 262 2.22 -3.74 17.88
CA PRO A 262 1.28 -2.65 18.10
C PRO A 262 -0.12 -3.22 18.29
N TRP A 263 -0.53 -3.39 19.55
CA TRP A 263 -1.89 -3.75 19.91
C TRP A 263 -2.54 -2.66 20.76
N LEU A 264 -3.86 -2.61 20.71
CA LEU A 264 -4.68 -1.82 21.61
C LEU A 264 -5.01 -2.66 22.85
N ASP A 265 -4.57 -2.22 24.02
CA ASP A 265 -4.96 -2.85 25.29
C ASP A 265 -6.46 -2.59 25.52
N ALA A 266 -7.20 -3.64 25.84
CA ALA A 266 -8.63 -3.54 26.08
C ALA A 266 -9.00 -2.57 27.21
N ASN A 267 -8.16 -2.41 28.24
CA ASN A 267 -8.39 -1.43 29.30
C ASN A 267 -8.30 0.00 28.75
N ASP A 268 -7.40 0.27 27.81
CA ASP A 268 -7.29 1.59 27.18
C ASP A 268 -8.45 1.81 26.20
N ALA A 269 -8.85 0.79 25.44
CA ALA A 269 -9.95 0.85 24.49
C ALA A 269 -11.27 1.30 25.12
N VAL A 270 -11.56 0.85 26.35
CA VAL A 270 -12.84 1.11 27.03
C VAL A 270 -12.86 2.39 27.86
N GLN A 271 -11.72 3.09 28.01
CA GLN A 271 -11.63 4.29 28.84
C GLN A 271 -12.34 5.50 28.23
N THR A 272 -12.35 5.62 26.90
CA THR A 272 -12.89 6.79 26.20
C THR A 272 -13.51 6.37 24.89
N ASP A 273 -14.61 7.03 24.53
CA ASP A 273 -15.31 6.74 23.29
C ASP A 273 -14.51 7.16 22.07
N TRP A 274 -14.37 6.24 21.12
CA TRP A 274 -13.76 6.53 19.83
C TRP A 274 -14.58 7.56 19.05
N ALA A 275 -13.89 8.59 18.52
CA ALA A 275 -14.51 9.64 17.74
C ALA A 275 -14.69 9.26 16.26
N CYS A 276 -13.93 8.26 15.77
CA CYS A 276 -13.91 7.80 14.38
C CYS A 276 -15.14 6.95 14.00
N THR A 277 -16.35 7.49 14.15
CA THR A 277 -17.61 6.76 13.86
C THR A 277 -17.83 6.44 12.38
N SER A 278 -17.13 7.15 11.48
CA SER A 278 -17.17 6.92 10.01
C SER A 278 -16.13 5.92 9.52
N LEU A 279 -15.58 5.10 10.42
CA LEU A 279 -14.56 4.12 10.08
C LEU A 279 -15.15 3.01 9.21
N VAL A 280 -14.47 2.72 8.10
CA VAL A 280 -14.80 1.69 7.10
C VAL A 280 -13.88 0.49 7.23
N VAL A 281 -12.61 0.72 7.57
CA VAL A 281 -11.61 -0.34 7.79
C VAL A 281 -10.98 -0.16 9.16
N PHE A 282 -11.07 -1.18 10.00
CA PHE A 282 -10.36 -1.29 11.27
C PHE A 282 -9.47 -2.52 11.25
N GLY A 283 -8.15 -2.30 11.23
CA GLY A 283 -7.11 -3.31 11.31
C GLY A 283 -6.20 -3.01 12.50
N CYS A 284 -6.44 -3.66 13.63
CA CYS A 284 -5.64 -3.48 14.83
C CYS A 284 -5.88 -4.66 15.78
N PRO A 285 -4.83 -5.34 16.28
CA PRO A 285 -4.98 -6.36 17.28
C PRO A 285 -5.46 -5.71 18.58
N ILE A 286 -6.42 -6.35 19.25
CA ILE A 286 -6.87 -5.94 20.58
C ILE A 286 -6.45 -7.02 21.57
N GLY A 287 -5.61 -6.63 22.53
CA GLY A 287 -4.98 -7.52 23.50
C GLY A 287 -5.39 -7.23 24.95
N GLY A 288 -4.74 -7.93 25.88
CA GLY A 288 -4.93 -7.70 27.31
C GLY A 288 -6.24 -8.25 27.90
N ILE A 289 -6.98 -9.08 27.17
CA ILE A 289 -8.19 -9.72 27.66
C ILE A 289 -7.89 -11.18 27.99
N ARG A 290 -7.76 -11.49 29.29
CA ARG A 290 -7.49 -12.87 29.70
C ARG A 290 -8.70 -13.75 29.46
N ARG A 291 -8.48 -14.87 28.77
CA ARG A 291 -9.47 -15.94 28.55
C ARG A 291 -9.30 -17.06 29.58
N ASN A 292 -10.41 -17.74 29.87
CA ASN A 292 -10.39 -19.04 30.54
C ASN A 292 -9.96 -20.09 29.51
N SER A 293 -8.67 -20.35 29.39
CA SER A 293 -8.16 -21.47 28.58
C SER A 293 -7.90 -22.69 29.48
N GLU A 294 -7.80 -23.88 28.88
CA GLU A 294 -7.41 -25.12 29.59
C GLU A 294 -6.10 -24.97 30.39
N SER A 295 -5.22 -24.09 29.92
CA SER A 295 -3.93 -23.77 30.55
C SER A 295 -4.02 -22.73 31.68
N CYS A 296 -5.13 -21.99 31.82
CA CYS A 296 -5.26 -20.89 32.78
C CYS A 296 -6.70 -20.77 33.32
N VAL A 297 -6.96 -21.41 34.47
CA VAL A 297 -8.21 -21.21 35.21
C VAL A 297 -8.18 -19.83 35.89
N LEU A 298 -8.95 -18.86 35.39
CA LEU A 298 -9.07 -17.56 36.04
C LEU A 298 -9.92 -17.66 37.30
N LYS A 299 -9.59 -16.84 38.29
CA LYS A 299 -10.42 -16.65 39.49
C LYS A 299 -11.70 -15.91 39.12
N ASP A 300 -12.81 -16.14 39.83
CA ASP A 300 -14.11 -15.50 39.57
C ASP A 300 -14.05 -13.97 39.41
N LYS A 301 -13.18 -13.30 40.18
CA LYS A 301 -13.00 -11.84 40.09
C LYS A 301 -12.42 -11.43 38.73
N ASP A 302 -11.47 -12.20 38.23
CA ASP A 302 -10.79 -11.93 36.96
C ASP A 302 -11.74 -12.24 35.78
N GLN A 303 -12.61 -13.25 35.92
CA GLN A 303 -13.65 -13.56 34.93
C GLN A 303 -14.64 -12.42 34.76
N LYS A 304 -15.14 -11.83 35.87
CA LYS A 304 -16.06 -10.68 35.81
C LYS A 304 -15.40 -9.45 35.18
N MET A 305 -14.13 -9.21 35.49
CA MET A 305 -13.37 -8.11 34.89
C MET A 305 -13.16 -8.33 33.38
N SER A 306 -12.79 -9.55 32.99
CA SER A 306 -12.64 -9.93 31.58
C SER A 306 -13.97 -9.76 30.82
N ALA A 307 -15.09 -10.23 31.37
CA ALA A 307 -16.41 -10.03 30.76
C ALA A 307 -16.81 -8.55 30.61
N ALA A 308 -16.44 -7.70 31.58
CA ALA A 308 -16.66 -6.26 31.46
C ALA A 308 -15.79 -5.62 30.35
N LEU A 309 -14.54 -6.06 30.23
CA LEU A 309 -13.64 -5.60 29.15
C LEU A 309 -14.13 -6.05 27.77
N HIS A 310 -14.51 -7.32 27.61
CA HIS A 310 -15.13 -7.82 26.37
C HIS A 310 -16.32 -6.95 25.97
N ASN A 311 -17.30 -6.78 26.86
CA ASN A 311 -18.49 -5.99 26.57
C ASN A 311 -18.17 -4.52 26.25
N GLY A 312 -17.20 -3.93 26.95
CA GLY A 312 -16.75 -2.57 26.67
C GLY A 312 -16.15 -2.44 25.27
N VAL A 313 -15.24 -3.33 24.89
CA VAL A 313 -14.61 -3.34 23.56
C VAL A 313 -15.65 -3.61 22.47
N TYR A 314 -16.51 -4.60 22.64
CA TYR A 314 -17.61 -4.87 21.69
C TYR A 314 -18.56 -3.67 21.56
N SER A 315 -18.82 -2.94 22.65
CA SER A 315 -19.63 -1.73 22.59
C SER A 315 -18.93 -0.62 21.79
N GLN A 316 -17.60 -0.47 21.90
CA GLN A 316 -16.84 0.49 21.08
C GLN A 316 -16.93 0.11 19.58
N LEU A 317 -16.64 -1.16 19.26
CA LEU A 317 -16.70 -1.70 17.89
C LEU A 317 -18.11 -1.62 17.28
N GLY A 318 -19.15 -1.97 18.05
CA GLY A 318 -20.54 -2.00 17.60
C GLY A 318 -21.09 -0.62 17.18
N ARG A 319 -20.45 0.47 17.61
CA ARG A 319 -20.80 1.84 17.17
C ARG A 319 -20.25 2.20 15.80
N LEU A 320 -19.29 1.45 15.27
CA LEU A 320 -18.68 1.67 13.95
C LEU A 320 -19.60 1.13 12.84
N THR A 321 -20.82 1.62 12.75
CA THR A 321 -21.86 1.07 11.84
C THR A 321 -21.53 1.15 10.35
N HIS A 322 -20.50 1.91 9.97
CA HIS A 322 -19.96 2.00 8.61
C HIS A 322 -18.85 0.98 8.31
N LEU A 323 -18.48 0.14 9.29
CA LEU A 323 -17.37 -0.78 9.16
C LEU A 323 -17.67 -1.85 8.11
N GLU A 324 -16.79 -1.95 7.11
CA GLU A 324 -16.81 -2.96 6.05
C GLU A 324 -15.74 -4.04 6.29
N GLU A 325 -14.60 -3.68 6.88
CA GLU A 325 -13.53 -4.62 7.21
C GLU A 325 -13.13 -4.50 8.68
N LEU A 326 -13.26 -5.61 9.41
CA LEU A 326 -12.76 -5.78 10.76
C LEU A 326 -11.61 -6.80 10.74
N ARG A 327 -10.40 -6.38 11.07
CA ARG A 327 -9.22 -7.23 11.12
C ARG A 327 -8.55 -7.09 12.48
N MET A 328 -8.53 -8.17 13.24
CA MET A 328 -7.93 -8.20 14.58
C MET A 328 -6.84 -9.26 14.68
N GLY A 329 -6.88 -10.25 13.78
CA GLY A 329 -5.84 -11.23 13.62
C GLY A 329 -4.57 -10.65 13.03
N ILE A 330 -3.44 -11.21 13.43
CA ILE A 330 -2.14 -10.93 12.81
C ILE A 330 -1.88 -12.09 11.87
N PRO A 331 -1.84 -11.88 10.54
CA PRO A 331 -1.57 -12.98 9.62
C PRO A 331 -0.17 -13.53 9.91
N TYR A 332 -0.09 -14.84 10.09
CA TYR A 332 1.17 -15.55 10.06
C TYR A 332 1.51 -15.91 8.62
N ASP A 333 2.67 -15.47 8.13
CA ASP A 333 3.13 -15.85 6.80
C ASP A 333 3.68 -17.28 6.83
N SER A 334 2.85 -18.22 6.40
CA SER A 334 3.19 -19.65 6.35
C SER A 334 4.07 -20.03 5.16
N GLU A 335 4.40 -19.11 4.23
CA GLU A 335 5.19 -19.45 3.04
C GLU A 335 6.68 -19.73 3.37
N GLY A 336 7.12 -19.48 4.61
CA GLY A 336 8.44 -19.91 5.08
C GLY A 336 8.52 -21.43 5.29
N LEU A 337 9.37 -22.11 4.51
CA LEU A 337 9.57 -23.57 4.44
C LEU A 337 9.80 -24.33 5.77
N ASP A 338 10.02 -23.64 6.90
CA ASP A 338 10.36 -24.25 8.19
C ASP A 338 9.21 -24.20 9.22
N TYR A 339 8.00 -23.78 8.84
CA TYR A 339 6.90 -23.67 9.81
C TYR A 339 6.25 -25.03 10.11
N HIS A 340 6.43 -25.53 11.33
CA HIS A 340 5.73 -26.73 11.78
C HIS A 340 4.39 -26.36 12.42
N ARG A 341 3.33 -27.13 12.10
CA ARG A 341 1.97 -27.01 12.69
C ARG A 341 1.96 -26.94 14.22
N HIS A 342 2.98 -27.50 14.89
CA HIS A 342 3.14 -27.45 16.34
C HIS A 342 3.46 -26.06 16.89
N ASP A 343 4.11 -25.19 16.11
CA ASP A 343 4.47 -23.84 16.53
C ASP A 343 3.25 -22.91 16.54
N LYS A 344 2.22 -23.21 15.74
CA LYS A 344 0.93 -22.49 15.71
C LYS A 344 0.26 -22.36 17.06
N LYS A 345 0.40 -23.37 17.93
CA LYS A 345 -0.15 -23.30 19.29
C LYS A 345 0.57 -22.29 20.17
N ASN A 346 1.87 -22.08 19.96
CA ASN A 346 2.65 -21.11 20.72
C ASN A 346 2.46 -19.69 20.18
N ASP A 347 2.19 -19.58 18.88
CA ASP A 347 1.99 -18.32 18.18
C ASP A 347 0.53 -17.89 18.10
N ARG A 348 -0.42 -18.54 18.77
CA ARG A 348 -1.81 -18.05 18.78
C ARG A 348 -1.94 -16.87 19.75
N GLN A 349 -2.72 -15.84 19.38
CA GLN A 349 -3.09 -14.75 20.28
C GLN A 349 -4.19 -15.24 21.24
N TYR A 350 -3.82 -15.51 22.49
CA TYR A 350 -4.75 -16.02 23.51
C TYR A 350 -5.42 -14.92 24.34
N ASP A 351 -4.80 -13.73 24.44
CA ASP A 351 -5.26 -12.61 25.24
C ASP A 351 -6.15 -11.63 24.45
N CYS A 352 -7.04 -12.19 23.63
CA CYS A 352 -7.86 -11.47 22.66
C CYS A 352 -9.37 -11.57 22.92
N LEU A 353 -10.18 -10.96 22.05
CA LEU A 353 -11.63 -11.12 22.06
C LEU A 353 -12.02 -12.56 21.71
N SER A 354 -12.91 -13.17 22.48
CA SER A 354 -13.30 -14.57 22.26
C SER A 354 -14.27 -14.76 21.10
N MET A 355 -14.89 -13.71 20.58
CA MET A 355 -15.81 -13.76 19.44
C MET A 355 -17.00 -14.74 19.57
N SER A 356 -17.51 -14.95 20.79
CA SER A 356 -18.73 -15.74 21.05
C SER A 356 -19.94 -14.88 21.45
N LEU A 357 -21.16 -15.42 21.30
CA LEU A 357 -22.37 -14.74 21.74
C LEU A 357 -22.37 -14.44 23.24
N GLU A 358 -21.89 -15.39 24.06
CA GLU A 358 -21.76 -15.23 25.51
C GLU A 358 -20.85 -14.05 25.88
N SER A 359 -19.77 -13.85 25.12
CA SER A 359 -18.80 -12.77 25.37
C SER A 359 -19.28 -11.38 24.98
N GLY A 360 -20.32 -11.29 24.14
CA GLY A 360 -20.85 -10.02 23.65
C GLY A 360 -20.82 -9.83 22.14
N LEU A 361 -20.56 -10.88 21.33
CA LEU A 361 -20.66 -10.81 19.86
C LEU A 361 -22.00 -10.20 19.40
N GLY A 362 -23.10 -10.47 20.13
CA GLY A 362 -24.42 -9.90 19.88
C GLY A 362 -24.47 -8.37 19.82
N LEU A 363 -23.55 -7.67 20.51
CA LEU A 363 -23.44 -6.21 20.49
C LEU A 363 -22.98 -5.66 19.14
N LEU A 364 -22.42 -6.51 18.27
CA LEU A 364 -21.98 -6.17 16.93
C LEU A 364 -23.06 -6.40 15.85
N SER A 365 -24.29 -6.74 16.24
CA SER A 365 -25.43 -6.96 15.32
C SER A 365 -25.77 -5.76 14.43
N GLY A 366 -25.35 -4.55 14.82
CA GLY A 366 -25.52 -3.33 14.03
C GLY A 366 -24.57 -3.20 12.83
N LEU A 367 -23.50 -4.00 12.76
CA LEU A 367 -22.44 -3.92 11.75
C LEU A 367 -22.81 -4.60 10.42
N LYS A 368 -23.95 -4.19 9.84
CA LYS A 368 -24.55 -4.84 8.65
C LYS A 368 -23.75 -4.67 7.36
N ASN A 369 -22.82 -3.72 7.35
CA ASN A 369 -21.95 -3.43 6.20
C ASN A 369 -20.68 -4.29 6.18
N LEU A 370 -20.45 -5.14 7.19
CA LEU A 370 -19.28 -6.00 7.24
C LEU A 370 -19.22 -6.93 6.03
N ARG A 371 -18.03 -6.96 5.42
CA ARG A 371 -17.66 -7.79 4.26
C ARG A 371 -16.52 -8.72 4.60
N VAL A 372 -15.59 -8.29 5.45
CA VAL A 372 -14.44 -9.09 5.88
C VAL A 372 -14.31 -9.02 7.39
N VAL A 373 -14.23 -10.19 8.03
CA VAL A 373 -13.91 -10.34 9.45
C VAL A 373 -12.70 -11.26 9.55
N ALA A 374 -11.52 -10.68 9.75
CA ALA A 374 -10.22 -11.34 9.70
C ALA A 374 -9.71 -11.57 11.14
N LEU A 375 -9.73 -12.84 11.57
CA LEU A 375 -9.43 -13.33 12.92
C LEU A 375 -8.26 -14.32 12.90
N GLU A 376 -7.37 -14.18 11.92
CA GLU A 376 -6.19 -15.03 11.75
C GLU A 376 -5.34 -15.03 13.02
N ASP A 377 -4.98 -16.23 13.45
CA ASP A 377 -4.11 -16.56 14.57
C ASP A 377 -4.59 -16.04 15.92
N MET A 378 -5.90 -15.85 16.04
CA MET A 378 -6.58 -15.60 17.31
C MET A 378 -7.20 -16.88 17.86
N GLU A 379 -7.12 -17.10 19.16
CA GLU A 379 -8.02 -18.04 19.83
C GLU A 379 -9.40 -17.40 19.82
N VAL A 380 -10.36 -17.96 19.08
CA VAL A 380 -11.73 -17.44 18.94
C VAL A 380 -12.74 -18.59 18.98
N ASP A 381 -13.93 -18.30 19.51
CA ASP A 381 -15.05 -19.23 19.69
C ASP A 381 -16.18 -18.92 18.68
N ILE A 382 -15.83 -18.48 17.47
CA ILE A 382 -16.79 -18.02 16.45
C ILE A 382 -17.41 -19.16 15.63
N ASP A 383 -16.86 -20.37 15.72
CA ASP A 383 -17.24 -21.51 14.87
C ASP A 383 -18.40 -22.34 15.43
N GLY A 384 -18.98 -21.95 16.57
CA GLY A 384 -20.16 -22.60 17.13
C GLY A 384 -21.39 -22.50 16.20
N ASP A 385 -22.28 -23.50 16.24
CA ASP A 385 -23.50 -23.51 15.42
C ASP A 385 -24.39 -22.28 15.68
N ASN A 386 -24.42 -21.80 16.94
CA ASN A 386 -25.18 -20.62 17.33
C ASN A 386 -24.56 -19.34 16.76
N GLU A 387 -23.25 -19.20 16.84
CA GLU A 387 -22.48 -18.08 16.29
C GLU A 387 -22.62 -18.02 14.78
N ARG A 388 -22.47 -19.16 14.07
CA ARG A 388 -22.66 -19.23 12.61
C ARG A 388 -24.06 -18.79 12.19
N LYS A 389 -25.10 -19.33 12.83
CA LYS A 389 -26.48 -18.91 12.56
C LYS A 389 -26.69 -17.42 12.84
N TRP A 390 -26.09 -16.90 13.91
CA TRP A 390 -26.17 -15.48 14.24
C TRP A 390 -25.47 -14.61 13.19
N ILE A 391 -24.31 -15.02 12.69
CA ILE A 391 -23.55 -14.34 11.63
C ILE A 391 -24.35 -14.31 10.33
N GLU A 392 -24.95 -15.42 9.93
CA GLU A 392 -25.84 -15.49 8.74
C GLU A 392 -27.01 -14.49 8.84
N GLU A 393 -27.58 -14.33 10.04
CA GLU A 393 -28.71 -13.43 10.29
C GLU A 393 -28.29 -11.94 10.33
N HIS A 394 -27.15 -11.62 10.95
CA HIS A 394 -26.78 -10.23 11.27
C HIS A 394 -25.70 -9.65 10.36
N TRP A 395 -24.83 -10.49 9.81
CA TRP A 395 -23.73 -10.12 8.90
C TRP A 395 -23.82 -10.89 7.57
N PRO A 396 -24.93 -10.78 6.82
CA PRO A 396 -25.20 -11.64 5.66
C PRO A 396 -24.19 -11.49 4.51
N ASN A 397 -23.38 -10.44 4.51
CA ASN A 397 -22.37 -10.17 3.49
C ASN A 397 -20.93 -10.45 3.96
N ALA A 398 -20.74 -10.82 5.23
CA ALA A 398 -19.42 -10.96 5.81
C ALA A 398 -18.82 -12.32 5.47
N ARG A 399 -17.55 -12.30 5.07
CA ARG A 399 -16.68 -13.48 5.07
C ARG A 399 -15.83 -13.44 6.32
N VAL A 400 -16.02 -14.44 7.19
CA VAL A 400 -15.13 -14.69 8.33
C VAL A 400 -13.93 -15.47 7.82
N VAL A 401 -12.73 -15.01 8.18
CA VAL A 401 -11.45 -15.66 7.84
C VAL A 401 -10.78 -16.02 9.16
N THR A 402 -10.59 -17.31 9.39
CA THR A 402 -9.82 -17.87 10.51
C THR A 402 -8.64 -18.67 9.93
N THR A 403 -7.58 -18.90 10.72
CA THR A 403 -6.38 -19.58 10.17
C THR A 403 -6.63 -21.04 9.79
N ASP A 404 -7.66 -21.67 10.34
CA ASP A 404 -7.91 -23.09 10.10
C ASP A 404 -8.40 -23.35 8.66
N ASP A 405 -8.92 -22.33 7.97
CA ASP A 405 -9.36 -22.42 6.57
C ASP A 405 -8.21 -22.67 5.58
N TRP A 406 -6.97 -22.29 5.91
CA TRP A 406 -5.82 -22.35 5.00
C TRP A 406 -4.92 -23.56 5.23
N THR A 407 -4.68 -23.93 6.49
CA THR A 407 -3.69 -24.97 6.83
C THR A 407 -4.22 -26.39 6.70
N ASP A 408 -5.54 -26.60 6.70
CA ASP A 408 -6.12 -27.96 6.67
C ASP A 408 -6.42 -28.48 5.25
N ARG A 409 -6.24 -27.67 4.20
CA ARG A 409 -6.53 -28.10 2.82
C ARG A 409 -5.44 -28.96 2.18
N ASP A 410 -4.21 -28.87 2.66
CA ASP A 410 -3.07 -29.45 1.95
C ASP A 410 -2.52 -30.75 2.56
N ASP A 411 -2.91 -31.12 3.80
CA ASP A 411 -2.25 -32.24 4.50
C ASP A 411 -3.02 -33.58 4.44
N ASP A 412 -4.35 -33.56 4.31
CA ASP A 412 -5.14 -34.81 4.36
C ASP A 412 -5.21 -35.58 3.02
N SER A 413 -4.61 -35.07 1.94
CA SER A 413 -4.80 -35.67 0.61
C SER A 413 -3.58 -36.29 -0.07
N GLN A 414 -2.32 -36.08 0.36
CA GLN A 414 -1.17 -36.57 -0.44
C GLN A 414 0.06 -37.16 0.27
N LEU A 415 0.23 -37.08 1.60
CA LEU A 415 1.49 -37.50 2.23
C LEU A 415 1.57 -38.95 2.74
N SER A 416 0.54 -39.78 2.54
CA SER A 416 0.61 -41.21 2.91
C SER A 416 0.98 -42.16 1.77
N GLY A 417 1.48 -41.67 0.62
CA GLY A 417 1.50 -42.50 -0.61
C GLY A 417 2.76 -42.57 -1.47
N PHE A 418 3.77 -41.69 -1.34
CA PHE A 418 4.83 -41.62 -2.36
C PHE A 418 6.22 -41.26 -1.79
N TYR A 419 6.85 -42.22 -1.13
CA TYR A 419 8.31 -42.36 -1.15
C TYR A 419 8.63 -43.84 -1.40
N ASP A 420 8.39 -44.30 -2.63
CA ASP A 420 9.12 -45.44 -3.18
C ASP A 420 10.37 -44.86 -3.87
N GLU A 421 11.54 -45.28 -3.39
CA GLU A 421 12.88 -44.73 -3.62
C GLU A 421 13.48 -44.94 -5.05
N ASP A 422 12.71 -45.32 -6.07
CA ASP A 422 13.28 -45.91 -7.31
C ASP A 422 12.94 -45.18 -8.64
N SER A 423 13.20 -43.88 -8.80
CA SER A 423 13.19 -43.27 -10.17
C SER A 423 14.11 -42.07 -10.39
N GLU A 424 15.42 -42.31 -10.45
CA GLU A 424 16.41 -41.33 -10.95
C GLU A 424 16.57 -41.30 -12.49
N GLU A 425 15.86 -42.15 -13.26
CA GLU A 425 16.15 -42.29 -14.70
C GLU A 425 15.52 -41.24 -15.64
N ASP A 426 14.49 -40.48 -15.24
CA ASP A 426 13.73 -39.64 -16.19
C ASP A 426 14.21 -38.19 -16.37
N LEU A 427 15.11 -37.68 -15.51
CA LEU A 427 15.63 -36.32 -15.65
C LEU A 427 16.67 -36.16 -16.77
N SER A 428 17.30 -37.25 -17.21
CA SER A 428 18.32 -37.23 -18.27
C SER A 428 17.74 -36.96 -19.67
N VAL A 429 16.46 -37.30 -19.90
CA VAL A 429 15.79 -37.12 -21.19
C VAL A 429 15.37 -35.66 -21.41
N ILE A 430 14.97 -34.96 -20.34
CA ILE A 430 14.52 -33.56 -20.41
C ILE A 430 15.71 -32.60 -20.63
N LEU A 431 16.85 -32.86 -20.00
CA LEU A 431 18.08 -32.07 -20.16
C LEU A 431 18.69 -32.18 -21.57
N ASN A 432 18.56 -33.35 -22.22
CA ASN A 432 19.03 -33.53 -23.59
C ASN A 432 18.12 -32.82 -24.63
N GLY A 433 16.81 -32.73 -24.36
CA GLY A 433 15.87 -32.01 -25.22
C GLY A 433 16.09 -30.49 -25.23
N LEU A 434 16.33 -29.90 -24.05
CA LEU A 434 16.57 -28.45 -23.93
C LEU A 434 17.90 -28.02 -24.57
N THR A 435 18.94 -28.85 -24.46
CA THR A 435 20.25 -28.58 -25.07
C THR A 435 20.17 -28.54 -26.60
N LEU A 436 19.31 -29.37 -27.21
CA LEU A 436 19.09 -29.39 -28.66
C LEU A 436 18.35 -28.13 -29.16
N ILE A 437 17.38 -27.63 -28.39
CA ILE A 437 16.62 -26.41 -28.73
C ILE A 437 17.50 -25.16 -28.67
N ILE A 438 18.40 -25.08 -27.69
CA ILE A 438 19.36 -23.97 -27.56
C ILE A 438 20.35 -23.99 -28.75
N LEU A 439 20.86 -25.17 -29.15
CA LEU A 439 21.76 -25.32 -30.29
C LEU A 439 21.11 -24.93 -31.63
N ILE A 440 19.84 -25.30 -31.86
CA ILE A 440 19.08 -24.91 -33.08
C ILE A 440 18.87 -23.40 -33.14
N THR A 441 18.61 -22.77 -31.99
CA THR A 441 18.38 -21.32 -31.91
C THR A 441 19.67 -20.54 -32.17
N LEU A 442 20.80 -20.99 -31.62
CA LEU A 442 22.11 -20.39 -31.87
C LEU A 442 22.58 -20.56 -33.32
N MET A 443 22.28 -21.69 -33.98
CA MET A 443 22.58 -21.85 -35.41
C MET A 443 21.73 -20.95 -36.31
N ARG A 444 20.47 -20.66 -35.94
CA ARG A 444 19.64 -19.70 -36.70
C ARG A 444 20.16 -18.28 -36.64
N VAL A 445 20.71 -17.85 -35.50
CA VAL A 445 21.33 -16.53 -35.35
C VAL A 445 22.63 -16.44 -36.15
N TYR A 446 23.43 -17.51 -36.17
CA TYR A 446 24.70 -17.53 -36.90
C TYR A 446 24.55 -17.57 -38.43
N PHE A 447 23.46 -18.13 -38.95
CA PHE A 447 23.20 -18.17 -40.40
C PHE A 447 22.58 -16.89 -40.97
N TYR A 448 21.94 -16.05 -40.14
CA TYR A 448 21.42 -14.76 -40.60
C TYR A 448 22.52 -13.72 -40.85
N ASP A 449 23.67 -13.85 -40.21
CA ASP A 449 24.80 -12.91 -40.33
C ASP A 449 25.72 -13.21 -41.53
N LEU A 450 25.56 -14.37 -42.19
CA LEU A 450 26.40 -14.79 -43.33
C LEU A 450 25.76 -14.56 -44.71
N SER A 451 24.54 -14.03 -44.78
CA SER A 451 23.86 -13.74 -46.06
C SER A 451 23.89 -12.26 -46.45
N GLY A 452 24.95 -11.55 -46.05
CA GLY A 452 25.26 -10.21 -46.53
C GLY A 452 25.53 -10.19 -48.05
N THR A 453 24.48 -10.05 -48.85
CA THR A 453 24.57 -9.58 -50.24
C THR A 453 23.77 -8.29 -50.38
N SER A 454 24.50 -7.19 -50.51
CA SER A 454 23.99 -5.89 -50.94
C SER A 454 23.42 -5.95 -52.36
N PRO A 455 22.36 -5.19 -52.68
CA PRO A 455 21.93 -5.01 -54.06
C PRO A 455 22.80 -3.98 -54.76
N ILE A 456 23.41 -4.39 -55.88
CA ILE A 456 24.14 -3.53 -56.82
C ILE A 456 23.14 -2.55 -57.47
N ARG A 457 23.44 -1.25 -57.39
CA ARG A 457 22.94 -0.23 -58.34
C ARG A 457 24.13 0.37 -59.08
N ASN A 458 24.06 0.25 -60.41
CA ASN A 458 24.93 0.74 -61.50
C ASN A 458 26.33 0.15 -61.61
#